data_AF-A0A4S4G3E2-F1
#
_entry.id   AF-A0A4S4G3E2-F1
#
_cell.length_a   1.000
_cell.length_b   1.000
_cell.length_c   1.000
_cell.angle_alpha   90.00
_cell.angle_beta   90.00
_cell.angle_gamma   90.00
#
_symmetry.space_group_name_H-M   'P 1'
#
loop_
_entity.id
_entity.type
_entity.pdbx_description
1 polymer ?
#
loop_
_entity_poly.entity_id
_entity_poly.type
_entity_poly.pdbx_seq_one_letter_code
_entity_poly.pdbx_strand_id
1 'polypeptide(L)'
;MKKALLLILGIVAVCFLIGNADYLANFIDTLKTGALVPLVLSIILMLGRHFVQAASYDAAFDAVGHATGFWHNVILIFSLVFINTFCLFSGATGVAFIIDDAHREGCDAGQSTGGAILSQIGYFAAIFVISAIGFFTMLVAGQVNFLFVTGAVVLAGTLVALSSLFFIGYRKPRVLYRFFLGLERALNRVIGLFKKALPAGWGRKTAHSFENTANILARNPKGTLITVAYASLSAILNMATLVAIGFAFGFEQAAPLVAAFAVAAISVILSPTPQGIGVVEAAIAAILTASGCSLATATAIALVYRGIMFWIPFCIGAVLLSQSGFFASKKTATEEQKHKDIGWIAGTLVAIIGLVNIGLAFIPSSFAPYTMLTSWIDMSTVFVGGPLIIGSMLLLVLAVGLVLRFRTAWAFTVCLLVLIAGAEFLFQGTIHVGVAGVLLAVWLFLKRPAFDRPFSLGSLQHYVDDALAHARKRIDGARERSQARRAATEAASEDLRRKTGWEQQAQEGLTLSKTTPDGAMLVAEDDGASGSPCPAASEGPVLCPGRAEGREG
;
A
#
# COMPACT_ATOMS: atom_id res chain seq x y z
N MET A 1 20.85 -7.99 -6.46
CA MET A 1 19.50 -7.38 -6.19
C MET A 1 19.35 -6.84 -4.76
N LYS A 2 19.47 -7.64 -3.69
CA LYS A 2 19.26 -7.15 -2.31
C LYS A 2 20.26 -6.07 -1.84
N LYS A 3 21.55 -6.26 -2.11
CA LYS A 3 22.61 -5.25 -1.85
C LYS A 3 22.43 -3.99 -2.71
N ALA A 4 21.98 -4.17 -3.94
CA ALA A 4 21.66 -3.07 -4.85
C ALA A 4 20.54 -2.18 -4.31
N LEU A 5 19.47 -2.79 -3.81
CA LEU A 5 18.33 -2.07 -3.24
C LEU A 5 18.71 -1.27 -1.98
N LEU A 6 19.55 -1.83 -1.11
CA LEU A 6 20.06 -1.12 0.07
C LEU A 6 20.92 0.09 -0.34
N LEU A 7 21.76 -0.06 -1.36
CA LEU A 7 22.60 1.03 -1.84
C LEU A 7 21.79 2.15 -2.51
N ILE A 8 20.73 1.82 -3.26
CA ILE A 8 19.74 2.80 -3.75
C ILE A 8 19.13 3.53 -2.55
N LEU A 9 18.62 2.77 -1.57
CA LEU A 9 17.93 3.33 -0.42
C LEU A 9 18.85 4.24 0.42
N GLY A 10 20.11 3.88 0.57
CA GLY A 10 21.12 4.70 1.23
C GLY A 10 21.45 5.99 0.47
N ILE A 11 21.63 5.93 -0.85
CA ILE A 11 21.86 7.13 -1.68
C ILE A 11 20.64 8.05 -1.62
N VAL A 12 19.44 7.51 -1.80
CA VAL A 12 18.18 8.26 -1.71
C VAL A 12 18.03 8.89 -0.33
N ALA A 13 18.37 8.18 0.75
CA ALA A 13 18.32 8.72 2.10
C ALA A 13 19.30 9.88 2.34
N VAL A 14 20.53 9.78 1.82
CA VAL A 14 21.51 10.87 1.91
C VAL A 14 21.05 12.08 1.11
N CYS A 15 20.58 11.88 -0.13
CA CYS A 15 20.07 12.98 -0.94
C CYS A 15 18.82 13.62 -0.32
N PHE A 16 17.94 12.82 0.28
CA PHE A 16 16.77 13.30 1.02
C PHE A 16 17.15 14.14 2.24
N LEU A 17 18.17 13.73 3.00
CA LEU A 17 18.70 14.53 4.12
C LEU A 17 19.26 15.87 3.66
N ILE A 18 19.99 15.87 2.54
CA ILE A 18 20.54 17.10 1.94
C ILE A 18 19.39 18.00 1.45
N GLY A 19 18.43 17.46 0.72
CA GLY A 19 17.26 18.19 0.18
C GLY A 19 16.30 18.77 1.23
N ASN A 20 16.44 18.36 2.49
CA ASN A 20 15.63 18.84 3.61
C ASN A 20 16.48 19.46 4.72
N ALA A 21 17.74 19.82 4.44
CA ALA A 21 18.63 20.41 5.43
C ALA A 21 18.08 21.70 6.05
N ASP A 22 17.43 22.55 5.26
CA ASP A 22 16.82 23.80 5.74
C ASP A 22 15.61 23.53 6.66
N TYR A 23 14.79 22.52 6.33
CA TYR A 23 13.71 22.07 7.22
C TYR A 23 14.25 21.50 8.52
N LEU A 24 15.35 20.73 8.46
CA LEU A 24 16.00 20.19 9.64
C LEU A 24 16.61 21.31 10.50
N ALA A 25 17.22 22.33 9.89
CA ALA A 25 17.74 23.51 10.58
C ALA A 25 16.61 24.28 11.29
N ASN A 26 15.53 24.58 10.58
CA ASN A 26 14.35 25.23 11.16
C ASN A 26 13.72 24.42 12.30
N PHE A 27 13.67 23.09 12.16
CA PHE A 27 13.24 22.19 13.23
C PHE A 27 14.16 22.28 14.46
N ILE A 28 15.48 22.24 14.27
CA ILE A 28 16.47 22.34 15.35
C ILE A 28 16.37 23.70 16.04
N ASP A 29 16.21 24.79 15.28
CA ASP A 29 16.08 26.13 15.86
C ASP A 29 14.76 26.30 16.61
N THR A 30 13.67 25.71 16.11
CA THR A 30 12.39 25.68 16.82
C THR A 30 12.44 24.81 18.07
N LEU A 31 13.20 23.70 18.07
CA LEU A 31 13.41 22.89 19.27
C LEU A 31 14.08 23.69 20.39
N LYS A 32 14.99 24.61 20.07
CA LYS A 32 15.70 25.44 21.06
C LYS A 32 14.79 26.42 21.78
N THR A 33 13.64 26.79 21.19
CA THR A 33 12.71 27.75 21.80
C THR A 33 11.71 27.09 22.75
N GLY A 34 11.56 25.76 22.70
CA GLY A 34 10.69 25.00 23.61
C GLY A 34 11.35 24.64 24.94
N ALA A 35 10.53 24.42 25.96
CA ALA A 35 11.00 23.96 27.27
C ALA A 35 11.61 22.54 27.19
N LEU A 36 12.78 22.37 27.82
CA LEU A 36 13.58 21.14 27.70
C LEU A 36 12.88 19.91 28.28
N VAL A 37 12.24 20.03 29.46
CA VAL A 37 11.64 18.88 30.15
C VAL A 37 10.48 18.26 29.36
N PRO A 38 9.47 19.02 28.90
CA PRO A 38 8.40 18.46 28.08
C PRO A 38 8.90 17.95 26.71
N LEU A 39 9.94 18.56 26.13
CA LEU A 39 10.55 18.06 24.89
C LEU A 39 11.23 16.70 25.08
N VAL A 40 12.02 16.53 26.14
CA VAL A 40 12.64 15.23 26.45
C VAL A 40 11.56 14.17 26.71
N LEU A 41 10.51 14.54 27.45
CA LEU A 41 9.37 13.65 27.67
C LEU A 41 8.70 13.26 26.35
N SER A 42 8.54 14.20 25.40
CA SER A 42 7.96 13.91 24.09
C SER A 42 8.80 12.90 23.29
N ILE A 43 10.13 12.96 23.38
CA ILE A 43 11.03 11.99 22.74
C ILE A 43 10.89 10.61 23.42
N ILE A 44 10.81 10.57 24.75
CA ILE A 44 10.61 9.31 25.48
C ILE A 44 9.26 8.67 25.11
N LEU A 45 8.19 9.46 25.06
CA LEU A 45 6.85 9.01 24.65
C LEU A 45 6.84 8.53 23.19
N MET A 46 7.54 9.24 22.30
CA MET A 46 7.71 8.86 20.91
C MET A 46 8.47 7.53 20.77
N LEU A 47 9.54 7.30 21.52
CA LEU A 47 10.21 5.99 21.52
C LEU A 47 9.29 4.92 22.09
N GLY A 48 8.62 5.22 23.21
CA GLY A 48 7.65 4.36 23.86
C GLY A 48 6.55 3.88 22.90
N ARG A 49 5.96 4.76 22.08
CA ARG A 49 4.94 4.33 21.10
C ARG A 49 5.47 3.30 20.11
N HIS A 50 6.72 3.43 19.65
CA HIS A 50 7.30 2.50 18.67
C HIS A 50 7.63 1.15 19.31
N PHE A 51 8.10 1.13 20.55
CA PHE A 51 8.28 -0.11 21.33
C PHE A 51 6.95 -0.81 21.62
N VAL A 52 5.93 -0.06 22.03
CA VAL A 52 4.59 -0.61 22.26
C VAL A 52 3.96 -1.10 20.94
N GLN A 53 4.23 -0.41 19.83
CA GLN A 53 3.83 -0.89 18.51
C GLN A 53 4.53 -2.20 18.17
N ALA A 54 5.81 -2.36 18.51
CA ALA A 54 6.54 -3.62 18.31
C ALA A 54 5.95 -4.75 19.16
N ALA A 55 5.55 -4.46 20.40
CA ALA A 55 4.82 -5.41 21.25
C ALA A 55 3.46 -5.80 20.67
N SER A 56 2.76 -4.87 20.01
CA SER A 56 1.50 -5.18 19.29
C SER A 56 1.75 -6.15 18.14
N TYR A 57 2.82 -5.95 17.36
CA TYR A 57 3.20 -6.86 16.28
C TYR A 57 3.63 -8.23 16.81
N ASP A 58 4.40 -8.27 17.89
CA ASP A 58 4.82 -9.51 18.56
C ASP A 58 3.60 -10.31 19.03
N ALA A 59 2.66 -9.65 19.71
CA ALA A 59 1.40 -10.25 20.13
C ALA A 59 0.53 -10.72 18.95
N ALA A 60 0.56 -10.00 17.82
CA ALA A 60 -0.17 -10.38 16.63
C ALA A 60 0.37 -11.67 16.01
N PHE A 61 1.69 -11.83 15.95
CA PHE A 61 2.33 -13.04 15.42
C PHE A 61 2.23 -14.22 16.40
N ASP A 62 2.36 -13.97 17.70
CA ASP A 62 2.12 -14.97 18.75
C ASP A 62 0.67 -15.48 18.72
N ALA A 63 -0.30 -14.59 18.50
CA ALA A 63 -1.72 -14.97 18.35
C ALA A 63 -1.97 -15.90 17.16
N VAL A 64 -1.09 -15.88 16.15
CA VAL A 64 -1.14 -16.70 14.93
C VAL A 64 -0.23 -17.94 15.04
N GLY A 65 0.39 -18.14 16.20
CA GLY A 65 1.14 -19.34 16.56
C GLY A 65 2.60 -19.33 16.13
N HIS A 66 3.20 -18.15 15.87
CA HIS A 66 4.63 -18.03 15.58
C HIS A 66 5.24 -16.82 16.28
N ALA A 67 6.07 -17.04 17.29
CA ALA A 67 6.76 -15.96 17.99
C ALA A 67 8.02 -15.54 17.21
N THR A 68 8.04 -14.31 16.68
CA THR A 68 9.19 -13.73 15.97
C THR A 68 10.19 -13.05 16.93
N GLY A 69 9.74 -12.71 18.15
CA GLY A 69 10.56 -12.12 19.21
C GLY A 69 10.53 -10.58 19.21
N PHE A 70 10.42 -10.00 20.40
CA PHE A 70 10.25 -8.55 20.59
C PHE A 70 11.32 -7.69 19.88
N TRP A 71 12.60 -8.01 20.05
CA TRP A 71 13.69 -7.20 19.47
C TRP A 71 13.73 -7.28 17.94
N HIS A 72 13.36 -8.43 17.36
CA HIS A 72 13.20 -8.57 15.93
C HIS A 72 12.09 -7.64 15.42
N ASN A 73 10.95 -7.61 16.11
CA ASN A 73 9.82 -6.73 15.78
C ASN A 73 10.15 -5.24 15.97
N VAL A 74 11.00 -4.88 16.93
CA VAL A 74 11.52 -3.51 17.07
C VAL A 74 12.33 -3.11 15.84
N ILE A 75 13.29 -3.95 15.42
CA ILE A 75 14.08 -3.73 14.21
C ILE A 75 13.16 -3.64 12.98
N LEU A 76 12.16 -4.51 12.90
CA LEU A 76 11.19 -4.54 11.82
C LEU A 76 10.43 -3.21 11.71
N ILE A 77 9.87 -2.70 12.81
CA ILE A 77 9.08 -1.46 12.79
C ILE A 77 9.92 -0.25 12.40
N PHE A 78 11.11 -0.09 12.99
CA PHE A 78 11.97 1.04 12.64
C PHE A 78 12.46 0.94 11.19
N SER A 79 12.77 -0.27 10.71
CA SER A 79 13.11 -0.52 9.30
C SER A 79 11.94 -0.20 8.37
N LEU A 80 10.72 -0.56 8.78
CA LEU A 80 9.49 -0.29 8.06
C LEU A 80 9.20 1.20 7.97
N VAL A 81 9.42 1.95 9.06
CA VAL A 81 9.31 3.42 9.06
C VAL A 81 10.29 4.02 8.04
N PHE A 82 11.54 3.58 8.03
CA PHE A 82 12.54 4.05 7.06
C PHE A 82 12.17 3.73 5.61
N ILE A 83 11.71 2.50 5.33
CA ILE A 83 11.30 2.09 3.97
C ILE A 83 10.06 2.86 3.51
N ASN A 84 9.05 3.00 4.38
CA ASN A 84 7.80 3.69 4.07
C ASN A 84 8.00 5.19 3.80
N THR A 85 9.08 5.79 4.29
CA THR A 85 9.44 7.18 3.96
C THR A 85 9.74 7.36 2.46
N PHE A 86 10.35 6.37 1.80
CA PHE A 86 10.74 6.48 0.39
C PHE A 86 9.75 5.82 -0.57
N CYS A 87 9.03 4.79 -0.11
CA CYS A 87 8.03 4.13 -0.92
C CYS A 87 6.69 4.86 -0.81
N LEU A 88 6.41 5.71 -1.81
CA LEU A 88 5.15 6.47 -1.98
C LEU A 88 3.87 5.63 -1.78
N PHE A 89 3.94 4.31 -1.98
CA PHE A 89 2.85 3.35 -1.76
C PHE A 89 2.89 2.73 -0.34
N SER A 90 2.91 3.58 0.69
CA SER A 90 3.12 3.23 2.12
C SER A 90 2.21 2.12 2.65
N GLY A 91 1.03 1.87 2.07
CA GLY A 91 0.13 0.78 2.49
C GLY A 91 0.54 -0.59 1.97
N ALA A 92 0.74 -0.73 0.66
CA ALA A 92 1.02 -2.02 0.02
C ALA A 92 2.47 -2.49 0.23
N THR A 93 3.42 -1.56 0.25
CA THR A 93 4.85 -1.88 0.43
C THR A 93 5.13 -2.33 1.85
N GLY A 94 4.51 -1.67 2.85
CA GLY A 94 4.69 -2.05 4.24
C GLY A 94 4.12 -3.42 4.56
N VAL A 95 2.92 -3.73 4.06
CA VAL A 95 2.32 -5.07 4.19
C VAL A 95 3.16 -6.13 3.48
N ALA A 96 3.67 -5.84 2.28
CA ALA A 96 4.56 -6.76 1.57
C ALA A 96 5.87 -7.01 2.33
N PHE A 97 6.42 -5.99 3.00
CA PHE A 97 7.62 -6.11 3.82
C PHE A 97 7.37 -6.96 5.07
N ILE A 98 6.25 -6.74 5.76
CA ILE A 98 5.83 -7.57 6.91
C ILE A 98 5.64 -9.02 6.47
N ILE A 99 5.04 -9.25 5.30
CA ILE A 99 4.82 -10.59 4.76
C ILE A 99 6.13 -11.27 4.37
N ASP A 100 7.06 -10.55 3.72
CA ASP A 100 8.39 -11.07 3.34
C ASP A 100 9.24 -11.38 4.59
N ASP A 101 9.21 -10.51 5.60
CA ASP A 101 9.91 -10.74 6.86
C ASP A 101 9.36 -11.98 7.59
N ALA A 102 8.03 -12.08 7.74
CA ALA A 102 7.40 -13.24 8.35
C ALA A 102 7.73 -14.56 7.61
N HIS A 103 7.76 -14.55 6.27
CA HIS A 103 8.21 -15.73 5.51
C HIS A 103 9.68 -16.09 5.77
N ARG A 104 10.55 -15.12 6.05
CA ARG A 104 11.97 -15.36 6.34
C ARG A 104 12.20 -15.94 7.73
N GLU A 105 11.34 -15.58 8.67
CA GLU A 105 11.27 -16.18 10.01
C GLU A 105 10.60 -17.57 10.02
N GLY A 106 10.22 -18.10 8.84
CA GLY A 106 9.70 -19.45 8.68
C GLY A 106 8.18 -19.58 8.85
N CYS A 107 7.43 -18.47 8.93
CA CYS A 107 5.97 -18.50 8.97
C CYS A 107 5.40 -19.07 7.66
N ASP A 108 4.35 -19.89 7.78
CA ASP A 108 3.55 -20.28 6.62
C ASP A 108 2.81 -19.06 6.01
N ALA A 109 2.48 -19.13 4.72
CA ALA A 109 1.78 -18.05 4.02
C ALA A 109 0.44 -17.66 4.66
N GLY A 110 -0.26 -18.63 5.28
CA GLY A 110 -1.46 -18.38 6.05
C GLY A 110 -1.21 -17.59 7.34
N GLN A 111 -0.10 -17.87 8.03
CA GLN A 111 0.28 -17.21 9.27
C GLN A 111 0.76 -15.77 9.03
N SER A 112 1.62 -15.59 8.01
CA SER A 112 2.12 -14.28 7.60
C SER A 112 0.99 -13.33 7.21
N THR A 113 0.02 -13.83 6.44
CA THR A 113 -1.18 -13.06 6.05
C THR A 113 -2.08 -12.78 7.25
N GLY A 114 -2.27 -13.75 8.14
CA GLY A 114 -3.08 -13.60 9.36
C GLY A 114 -2.53 -12.55 10.32
N GLY A 115 -1.21 -12.56 10.55
CA GLY A 115 -0.53 -11.55 11.39
C GLY A 115 -0.59 -10.15 10.78
N ALA A 116 -0.41 -10.03 9.47
CA ALA A 116 -0.54 -8.74 8.77
C ALA A 116 -1.97 -8.18 8.84
N ILE A 117 -2.99 -9.02 8.66
CA ILE A 117 -4.39 -8.60 8.80
C ILE A 117 -4.70 -8.21 10.25
N LEU A 118 -4.22 -8.99 11.23
CA LEU A 118 -4.43 -8.69 12.64
C LEU A 118 -3.76 -7.37 13.06
N SER A 119 -2.56 -7.10 12.57
CA SER A 119 -1.88 -5.82 12.73
C SER A 119 -2.72 -4.65 12.15
N GLN A 120 -3.34 -4.85 10.99
CA GLN A 120 -4.22 -3.84 10.38
C GLN A 120 -5.48 -3.59 11.21
N ILE A 121 -6.06 -4.63 11.82
CA ILE A 121 -7.17 -4.48 12.79
C ILE A 121 -6.71 -3.65 13.99
N GLY A 122 -5.53 -3.94 14.52
CA GLY A 122 -4.91 -3.17 15.60
C GLY A 122 -4.76 -1.68 15.23
N TYR A 123 -4.30 -1.38 14.01
CA TYR A 123 -4.22 0.00 13.50
C TYR A 123 -5.57 0.72 13.47
N PHE A 124 -6.62 0.08 12.95
CA PHE A 124 -7.97 0.67 12.95
C PHE A 124 -8.52 0.86 14.36
N ALA A 125 -8.29 -0.10 15.25
CA ALA A 125 -8.69 0.02 16.65
C ALA A 125 -7.97 1.17 17.36
N ALA A 126 -6.67 1.34 17.10
CA ALA A 126 -5.87 2.44 17.62
C ALA A 126 -6.43 3.81 17.19
N ILE A 127 -6.80 3.96 15.91
CA ILE A 127 -7.45 5.18 15.41
C ILE A 127 -8.81 5.38 16.08
N PHE A 128 -9.59 4.31 16.26
CA PHE A 128 -10.90 4.40 16.93
C PHE A 128 -10.77 4.91 18.36
N VAL A 129 -9.78 4.43 19.12
CA VAL A 129 -9.50 4.90 20.47
C VAL A 129 -9.10 6.38 20.47
N ILE A 130 -8.21 6.80 19.56
CA ILE A 130 -7.82 8.20 19.40
C ILE A 130 -9.03 9.09 19.11
N SER A 131 -9.88 8.68 18.16
CA SER A 131 -11.08 9.41 17.78
C SER A 131 -12.09 9.46 18.92
N ALA A 132 -12.29 8.36 19.65
CA ALA A 132 -13.20 8.34 20.80
C ALA A 132 -12.73 9.29 21.92
N ILE A 133 -11.44 9.27 22.24
CA ILE A 133 -10.83 10.18 23.23
C ILE A 133 -10.96 11.63 22.76
N GLY A 134 -10.65 11.92 21.49
CA GLY A 134 -10.78 13.26 20.92
C GLY A 134 -12.21 13.77 20.95
N PHE A 135 -13.18 12.93 20.59
CA PHE A 135 -14.60 13.28 20.61
C PHE A 135 -15.06 13.60 22.02
N PHE A 136 -14.76 12.71 22.96
CA PHE A 136 -15.15 12.85 24.35
C PHE A 136 -14.56 14.12 24.96
N THR A 137 -13.29 14.39 24.67
CA THR A 137 -12.59 15.59 25.14
C THR A 137 -13.21 16.87 24.59
N MET A 138 -13.57 16.90 23.30
CA MET A 138 -14.29 18.04 22.69
C MET A 138 -15.71 18.20 23.23
N LEU A 139 -16.41 17.09 23.50
CA LEU A 139 -17.76 17.10 24.05
C LEU A 139 -17.76 17.69 25.46
N VAL A 140 -16.80 17.30 26.30
CA VAL A 140 -16.60 17.88 27.64
C VAL A 140 -16.19 19.36 27.55
N ALA A 141 -15.38 19.73 26.55
CA ALA A 141 -14.98 21.12 26.31
C ALA A 141 -16.09 21.99 25.67
N GLY A 142 -17.23 21.42 25.29
CA GLY A 142 -18.32 22.14 24.63
C GLY A 142 -18.03 22.60 23.20
N GLN A 143 -17.00 22.05 22.55
CA GLN A 143 -16.52 22.48 21.22
C GLN A 143 -16.71 21.38 20.17
N VAL A 144 -17.93 20.83 20.02
CA VAL A 144 -18.18 19.75 19.06
C VAL A 144 -18.15 20.28 17.61
N ASN A 145 -17.25 19.73 16.79
CA ASN A 145 -17.10 20.10 15.37
C ASN A 145 -17.75 19.04 14.47
N PHE A 146 -18.42 19.48 13.41
CA PHE A 146 -19.02 18.61 12.39
C PHE A 146 -18.02 17.61 11.80
N LEU A 147 -16.78 18.05 11.51
CA LEU A 147 -15.72 17.17 11.01
C LEU A 147 -15.44 15.99 11.94
N PHE A 148 -15.52 16.22 13.26
CA PHE A 148 -15.27 15.18 14.26
C PHE A 148 -16.40 14.16 14.30
N VAL A 149 -17.65 14.63 14.27
CA VAL A 149 -18.84 13.78 14.23
C VAL A 149 -18.83 12.92 12.97
N THR A 150 -18.60 13.53 11.80
CA THR A 150 -18.53 12.80 10.52
C THR A 150 -17.38 11.81 10.52
N GLY A 151 -16.18 12.20 10.97
CA GLY A 151 -15.02 11.32 11.07
C GLY A 151 -15.26 10.13 11.99
N ALA A 152 -15.83 10.37 13.18
CA ALA A 152 -16.19 9.32 14.13
C ALA A 152 -17.23 8.35 13.56
N VAL A 153 -18.26 8.85 12.88
CA VAL A 153 -19.30 8.02 12.23
C VAL A 153 -18.71 7.17 11.11
N VAL A 154 -17.89 7.75 10.23
CA VAL A 154 -17.23 7.03 9.13
C VAL A 154 -16.30 5.96 9.68
N LEU A 155 -15.53 6.27 10.73
CA LEU A 155 -14.61 5.32 11.33
C LEU A 155 -15.34 4.19 12.06
N ALA A 156 -16.40 4.52 12.81
CA ALA A 156 -17.27 3.54 13.44
C ALA A 156 -17.92 2.62 12.39
N GLY A 157 -18.44 3.19 11.30
CA GLY A 157 -18.98 2.43 10.17
C GLY A 157 -17.94 1.49 9.55
N THR A 158 -16.69 1.95 9.41
CA THR A 158 -15.57 1.15 8.89
C THR A 158 -15.22 -0.01 9.84
N LEU A 159 -15.14 0.25 11.14
CA LEU A 159 -14.89 -0.78 12.15
C LEU A 159 -16.00 -1.84 12.18
N VAL A 160 -17.25 -1.40 12.10
CA VAL A 160 -18.42 -2.28 12.06
C VAL A 160 -18.38 -3.13 10.79
N ALA A 161 -18.07 -2.54 9.62
CA ALA A 161 -17.95 -3.26 8.37
C ALA A 161 -16.85 -4.33 8.41
N LEU A 162 -15.65 -3.98 8.90
CA LEU A 162 -14.53 -4.91 9.07
C LEU A 162 -14.87 -6.02 10.06
N SER A 163 -15.39 -5.67 11.25
CA SER A 163 -15.80 -6.64 12.28
C SER A 163 -16.87 -7.59 11.78
N SER A 164 -17.83 -7.07 11.00
CA SER A 164 -18.87 -7.88 10.35
C SER A 164 -18.26 -8.86 9.34
N LEU A 165 -17.23 -8.47 8.60
CA LEU A 165 -16.52 -9.35 7.66
C LEU A 165 -15.86 -10.53 8.38
N PHE A 166 -15.19 -10.30 9.51
CA PHE A 166 -14.61 -11.36 10.32
C PHE A 166 -15.68 -12.26 10.96
N PHE A 167 -16.75 -11.66 11.49
CA PHE A 167 -17.85 -12.41 12.09
C PHE A 167 -18.59 -13.29 11.08
N ILE A 168 -18.86 -12.77 9.88
CA ILE A 168 -19.45 -13.52 8.77
C ILE A 168 -18.47 -14.57 8.26
N GLY A 169 -17.17 -14.26 8.19
CA GLY A 169 -16.13 -15.21 7.82
C GLY A 169 -16.08 -16.44 8.73
N TYR A 170 -16.27 -16.26 10.03
CA TYR A 170 -16.35 -17.35 11.00
C TYR A 170 -17.68 -18.12 10.92
N ARG A 171 -18.83 -17.41 10.96
CA ARG A 171 -20.14 -18.09 11.06
C ARG A 171 -20.69 -18.61 9.73
N LYS A 172 -20.42 -17.93 8.62
CA LYS A 172 -20.98 -18.24 7.30
C LYS A 172 -19.96 -17.99 6.17
N PRO A 173 -18.92 -18.83 6.04
CA PRO A 173 -17.89 -18.68 5.01
C PRO A 173 -18.48 -18.49 3.61
N ARG A 174 -19.54 -19.25 3.27
CA ARG A 174 -20.22 -19.19 1.96
C ARG A 174 -20.72 -17.78 1.59
N VAL A 175 -21.16 -16.99 2.56
CA VAL A 175 -21.62 -15.60 2.31
C VAL A 175 -20.43 -14.69 2.02
N LEU A 176 -19.32 -14.88 2.73
CA LEU A 176 -18.07 -14.17 2.52
C LEU A 176 -17.52 -14.42 1.10
N TYR A 177 -17.48 -15.68 0.65
CA TYR A 177 -17.08 -16.01 -0.73
C TYR A 177 -17.99 -15.35 -1.76
N ARG A 178 -19.31 -15.34 -1.54
CA ARG A 178 -20.26 -14.68 -2.46
C ARG A 178 -20.04 -13.18 -2.54
N PHE A 179 -19.76 -12.53 -1.40
CA PHE A 179 -19.43 -11.11 -1.34
C PHE A 179 -18.16 -10.79 -2.15
N PHE A 180 -17.04 -11.48 -1.88
CA PHE A 180 -15.78 -11.22 -2.59
C PHE A 180 -15.84 -11.59 -4.08
N LEU A 181 -16.62 -12.60 -4.48
CA LEU A 181 -16.88 -12.93 -5.89
C LEU A 181 -17.78 -11.88 -6.58
N GLY A 182 -18.69 -11.26 -5.84
CA GLY A 182 -19.46 -10.10 -6.30
C GLY A 182 -18.57 -8.88 -6.48
N LEU A 183 -17.70 -8.63 -5.50
CA LEU A 183 -16.73 -7.54 -5.53
C LEU A 183 -15.72 -7.71 -6.67
N GLU A 184 -15.21 -8.92 -6.91
CA GLU A 184 -14.33 -9.23 -8.06
C GLU A 184 -15.01 -8.89 -9.39
N ARG A 185 -16.31 -9.18 -9.54
CA ARG A 185 -17.08 -8.83 -10.74
C ARG A 185 -17.28 -7.32 -10.89
N ALA A 186 -17.58 -6.62 -9.80
CA ALA A 186 -17.73 -5.16 -9.81
C ALA A 186 -16.39 -4.47 -10.13
N LEU A 187 -15.31 -4.89 -9.47
CA LEU A 187 -13.97 -4.38 -9.71
C LEU A 187 -13.49 -4.69 -11.12
N ASN A 188 -13.72 -5.90 -11.66
CA ASN A 188 -13.38 -6.19 -13.05
C ASN A 188 -14.19 -5.35 -14.06
N ARG A 189 -15.41 -4.92 -13.72
CA ARG A 189 -16.19 -3.98 -14.54
C ARG A 189 -15.55 -2.58 -14.53
N VAL A 190 -15.11 -2.11 -13.37
CA VAL A 190 -14.46 -0.79 -13.21
C VAL A 190 -13.05 -0.78 -13.81
N ILE A 191 -12.24 -1.79 -13.51
CA ILE A 191 -10.85 -1.92 -13.97
C ILE A 191 -10.82 -2.31 -15.46
N GLY A 192 -11.86 -2.98 -15.96
CA GLY A 192 -12.05 -3.28 -17.38
C GLY A 192 -12.13 -2.03 -18.27
N LEU A 193 -12.62 -0.90 -17.73
CA LEU A 193 -12.57 0.41 -18.42
C LEU A 193 -11.12 0.86 -18.69
N PHE A 194 -10.17 0.42 -17.86
CA PHE A 194 -8.74 0.70 -17.99
C PHE A 194 -7.94 -0.45 -18.61
N LYS A 195 -8.61 -1.41 -19.29
CA LYS A 195 -8.02 -2.58 -19.98
C LYS A 195 -7.10 -3.46 -19.10
N LYS A 196 -7.30 -3.47 -17.78
CA LYS A 196 -6.64 -4.40 -16.86
C LYS A 196 -7.69 -5.32 -16.23
N ALA A 197 -7.28 -6.51 -15.82
CA ALA A 197 -8.12 -7.45 -15.08
C ALA A 197 -7.43 -7.84 -13.79
N LEU A 198 -8.21 -8.13 -12.75
CA LEU A 198 -7.67 -8.69 -11.51
C LEU A 198 -7.06 -10.08 -11.77
N PRO A 199 -6.07 -10.50 -10.97
CA PRO A 199 -5.52 -11.85 -11.04
C PRO A 199 -6.64 -12.90 -10.88
N ALA A 200 -6.59 -13.95 -11.70
CA ALA A 200 -7.62 -14.98 -11.71
C ALA A 200 -7.84 -15.60 -10.30
N GLY A 201 -9.09 -15.55 -9.82
CA GLY A 201 -9.47 -16.11 -8.53
C GLY A 201 -9.08 -15.27 -7.32
N TRP A 202 -8.81 -13.96 -7.52
CA TRP A 202 -8.53 -13.03 -6.43
C TRP A 202 -9.62 -13.06 -5.35
N GLY A 203 -10.91 -13.03 -5.72
CA GLY A 203 -12.01 -13.02 -4.75
C GLY A 203 -12.06 -14.28 -3.89
N ARG A 204 -11.79 -15.46 -4.46
CA ARG A 204 -11.71 -16.72 -3.68
C ARG A 204 -10.51 -16.75 -2.76
N LYS A 205 -9.33 -16.33 -3.24
CA LYS A 205 -8.11 -16.30 -2.41
C LYS A 205 -8.26 -15.34 -1.23
N THR A 206 -8.78 -14.14 -1.48
CA THR A 206 -9.02 -13.15 -0.43
C THR A 206 -10.07 -13.62 0.57
N ALA A 207 -11.18 -14.21 0.12
CA ALA A 207 -12.19 -14.79 1.00
C ALA A 207 -11.62 -15.91 1.88
N HIS A 208 -10.80 -16.80 1.30
CA HIS A 208 -10.13 -17.86 2.05
C HIS A 208 -9.15 -17.32 3.09
N SER A 209 -8.37 -16.28 2.76
CA SER A 209 -7.48 -15.62 3.73
C SER A 209 -8.26 -14.98 4.88
N PHE A 210 -9.39 -14.32 4.60
CA PHE A 210 -10.25 -13.73 5.63
C PHE A 210 -10.92 -14.80 6.52
N GLU A 211 -11.41 -15.90 5.94
CA GLU A 211 -11.97 -17.04 6.67
C GLU A 211 -10.92 -17.68 7.59
N ASN A 212 -9.72 -17.97 7.06
CA ASN A 212 -8.65 -18.56 7.85
C ASN A 212 -8.23 -17.65 8.99
N THR A 213 -8.12 -16.35 8.73
CA THR A 213 -7.79 -15.34 9.75
C THR A 213 -8.90 -15.22 10.79
N ALA A 214 -10.17 -15.22 10.38
CA ALA A 214 -11.31 -15.20 11.30
C ALA A 214 -11.34 -16.43 12.21
N ASN A 215 -11.00 -17.61 11.69
CA ASN A 215 -10.87 -18.84 12.46
C ASN A 215 -9.70 -18.79 13.45
N ILE A 216 -8.55 -18.21 13.07
CA ILE A 216 -7.42 -17.99 13.97
C ILE A 216 -7.82 -17.02 15.10
N LEU A 217 -8.47 -15.91 14.76
CA LEU A 217 -8.95 -14.90 15.70
C LEU A 217 -9.93 -15.48 16.72
N ALA A 218 -10.87 -16.31 16.26
CA ALA A 218 -11.86 -16.97 17.10
C ALA A 218 -11.25 -18.01 18.05
N ARG A 219 -10.14 -18.65 17.66
CA ARG A 219 -9.42 -19.63 18.49
C ARG A 219 -8.56 -18.97 19.57
N ASN A 220 -8.04 -17.76 19.32
CA ASN A 220 -7.23 -17.01 20.29
C ASN A 220 -7.75 -15.58 20.53
N PRO A 221 -8.91 -15.42 21.19
CA PRO A 221 -9.49 -14.10 21.47
C PRO A 221 -8.63 -13.29 22.45
N LYS A 222 -7.90 -13.96 23.34
CA LYS A 222 -6.99 -13.30 24.30
C LYS A 222 -5.82 -12.62 23.59
N GLY A 223 -5.12 -13.34 22.70
CA GLY A 223 -4.01 -12.77 21.92
C GLY A 223 -4.46 -11.61 21.01
N THR A 224 -5.65 -11.73 20.42
CA THR A 224 -6.28 -10.64 19.65
C THR A 224 -6.52 -9.40 20.50
N LEU A 225 -7.10 -9.55 21.68
CA LEU A 225 -7.39 -8.43 22.57
C LEU A 225 -6.12 -7.76 23.06
N ILE A 226 -5.08 -8.55 23.39
CA ILE A 226 -3.75 -8.03 23.77
C ILE A 226 -3.12 -7.22 22.63
N THR A 227 -3.20 -7.73 21.40
CA THR A 227 -2.72 -7.02 20.20
C THR A 227 -3.39 -5.66 20.05
N VAL A 228 -4.72 -5.62 20.16
CA VAL A 228 -5.53 -4.40 20.09
C VAL A 228 -5.21 -3.45 21.25
N ALA A 229 -5.00 -3.97 22.46
CA ALA A 229 -4.64 -3.16 23.62
C ALA A 229 -3.28 -2.48 23.44
N TYR A 230 -2.25 -3.21 22.98
CA TYR A 230 -0.95 -2.61 22.66
C TYR A 230 -1.05 -1.59 21.52
N ALA A 231 -1.79 -1.88 20.45
CA ALA A 231 -1.99 -0.92 19.36
C ALA A 231 -2.66 0.37 19.87
N SER A 232 -3.67 0.24 20.73
CA SER A 232 -4.38 1.37 21.34
C SER A 232 -3.47 2.16 22.29
N LEU A 233 -2.66 1.49 23.10
CA LEU A 233 -1.68 2.13 23.97
C LEU A 233 -0.62 2.90 23.17
N SER A 234 -0.12 2.33 22.07
CA SER A 234 0.79 3.03 21.16
C SER A 234 0.16 4.30 20.61
N ALA A 235 -1.12 4.25 20.25
CA ALA A 235 -1.92 5.40 19.82
C ALA A 235 -2.03 6.50 20.89
N ILE A 236 -2.29 6.11 22.15
CA ILE A 236 -2.37 7.03 23.28
C ILE A 236 -1.01 7.69 23.54
N LEU A 237 0.09 6.92 23.50
CA LEU A 237 1.45 7.46 23.62
C LEU A 237 1.78 8.44 22.50
N ASN A 238 1.30 8.16 21.28
CA ASN A 238 1.44 9.06 20.15
C ASN A 238 0.71 10.40 20.38
N MET A 239 -0.52 10.35 20.88
CA MET A 239 -1.30 11.53 21.26
C MET A 239 -0.62 12.31 22.41
N ALA A 240 -0.17 11.61 23.44
CA ALA A 240 0.55 12.20 24.58
C ALA A 240 1.83 12.91 24.14
N THR A 241 2.47 12.44 23.06
CA THR A 241 3.64 13.12 22.49
C THR A 241 3.28 14.50 21.96
N LEU A 242 2.17 14.67 21.22
CA LEU A 242 1.73 16.00 20.78
C LEU A 242 1.39 16.89 21.98
N VAL A 243 0.75 16.33 23.01
CA VAL A 243 0.41 17.07 24.24
C VAL A 243 1.67 17.59 24.93
N ALA A 244 2.69 16.74 25.11
CA ALA A 244 3.96 17.11 25.70
C ALA A 244 4.68 18.22 24.91
N ILE A 245 4.60 18.18 23.58
CA ILE A 245 5.15 19.24 22.71
C ILE A 245 4.35 20.53 22.88
N GLY A 246 3.02 20.48 22.90
CA GLY A 246 2.20 21.66 23.18
C GLY A 246 2.58 22.35 24.49
N PHE A 247 2.81 21.55 25.54
CA PHE A 247 3.25 22.05 26.84
C PHE A 247 4.67 22.63 26.76
N ALA A 248 5.55 22.07 25.93
CA ALA A 248 6.89 22.63 25.71
C ALA A 248 6.86 24.07 25.17
N PHE A 249 5.84 24.42 24.39
CA PHE A 249 5.67 25.74 23.78
C PHE A 249 4.68 26.64 24.55
N GLY A 250 4.37 26.30 25.80
CA GLY A 250 3.52 27.10 26.69
C GLY A 250 2.03 27.00 26.42
N PHE A 251 1.58 26.05 25.59
CA PHE A 251 0.17 25.79 25.35
C PHE A 251 -0.31 24.64 26.25
N GLU A 252 -0.66 24.96 27.50
CA GLU A 252 -0.99 23.96 28.55
C GLU A 252 -2.42 23.40 28.48
N GLN A 253 -3.14 23.65 27.39
CA GLN A 253 -4.50 23.14 27.21
C GLN A 253 -4.49 21.77 26.52
N ALA A 254 -4.67 20.71 27.30
CA ALA A 254 -4.66 19.34 26.79
C ALA A 254 -5.82 19.07 25.81
N ALA A 255 -7.00 19.66 26.02
CA ALA A 255 -8.18 19.37 25.23
C ALA A 255 -8.04 19.75 23.73
N PRO A 256 -7.61 20.98 23.38
CA PRO A 256 -7.33 21.32 21.99
C PRO A 256 -6.17 20.54 21.36
N LEU A 257 -5.14 20.15 22.13
CA LEU A 257 -4.04 19.32 21.63
C LEU A 257 -4.51 17.91 21.26
N VAL A 258 -5.34 17.31 22.11
CA VAL A 258 -5.97 16.01 21.86
C VAL A 258 -6.90 16.08 20.65
N ALA A 259 -7.71 17.13 20.54
CA ALA A 259 -8.58 17.36 19.38
C ALA A 259 -7.78 17.56 18.08
N ALA A 260 -6.72 18.36 18.13
CA ALA A 260 -5.81 18.60 17.01
C ALA A 260 -5.18 17.30 16.52
N PHE A 261 -4.70 16.46 17.44
CA PHE A 261 -4.13 15.16 17.11
C PHE A 261 -5.16 14.22 16.45
N ALA A 262 -6.38 14.14 17.01
CA ALA A 262 -7.40 13.26 16.47
C ALA A 262 -7.85 13.68 15.06
N VAL A 263 -8.01 14.99 14.81
CA VAL A 263 -8.32 15.47 13.45
C VAL A 263 -7.14 15.22 12.52
N ALA A 264 -5.90 15.47 12.95
CA ALA A 264 -4.71 15.15 12.17
C ALA A 264 -4.67 13.66 11.78
N ALA A 265 -4.97 12.74 12.71
CA ALA A 265 -5.00 11.31 12.44
C ALA A 265 -6.07 10.94 11.39
N ILE A 266 -7.26 11.56 11.46
CA ILE A 266 -8.32 11.40 10.46
C ILE A 266 -7.87 11.96 9.10
N SER A 267 -7.23 13.13 9.08
CA SER A 267 -6.68 13.76 7.88
C SER A 267 -5.63 12.89 7.20
N VAL A 268 -4.79 12.15 7.93
CA VAL A 268 -3.84 11.18 7.35
C VAL A 268 -4.55 10.08 6.55
N ILE A 269 -5.73 9.65 7.01
CA ILE A 269 -6.47 8.54 6.39
C ILE A 269 -7.21 9.01 5.13
N LEU A 270 -7.77 10.22 5.16
CA LEU A 270 -8.53 10.80 4.05
C LEU A 270 -7.61 11.46 3.01
N SER A 271 -6.40 11.87 3.40
CA SER A 271 -5.48 12.54 2.49
C SER A 271 -4.88 11.56 1.48
N PRO A 272 -4.83 11.91 0.18
CA PRO A 272 -4.07 11.16 -0.81
C PRO A 272 -2.54 11.31 -0.62
N THR A 273 -2.09 12.13 0.34
CA THR A 273 -0.66 12.37 0.61
C THR A 273 -0.07 11.32 1.56
N PRO A 274 1.14 10.77 1.27
CA PRO A 274 1.78 9.79 2.12
C PRO A 274 1.99 10.36 3.52
N GLN A 275 1.53 9.61 4.53
CA GLN A 275 1.61 10.01 5.94
C GLN A 275 0.98 11.39 6.27
N GLY A 276 0.13 11.94 5.39
CA GLY A 276 -0.54 13.22 5.59
C GLY A 276 0.37 14.47 5.57
N ILE A 277 1.52 14.42 4.89
CA ILE A 277 2.44 15.59 4.79
C ILE A 277 1.68 16.82 4.27
N GLY A 278 1.88 17.96 4.93
CA GLY A 278 1.25 19.25 4.69
C GLY A 278 -0.15 19.38 5.31
N VAL A 279 -0.95 18.31 5.22
CA VAL A 279 -2.34 18.32 5.73
C VAL A 279 -2.39 18.21 7.25
N VAL A 280 -1.52 17.38 7.83
CA VAL A 280 -1.44 17.19 9.29
C VAL A 280 -0.99 18.47 9.99
N GLU A 281 0.03 19.12 9.45
CA GLU A 281 0.60 20.35 10.00
C GLU A 281 -0.43 21.49 9.94
N ALA A 282 -1.13 21.61 8.80
CA ALA A 282 -2.21 22.57 8.64
C ALA A 282 -3.38 22.28 9.59
N ALA A 283 -3.75 21.01 9.77
CA ALA A 283 -4.83 20.62 10.68
C ALA A 283 -4.49 20.95 12.14
N ILE A 284 -3.28 20.59 12.60
CA ILE A 284 -2.80 20.92 13.95
C ILE A 284 -2.77 22.43 14.13
N ALA A 285 -2.16 23.17 13.20
CA ALA A 285 -2.05 24.62 13.29
C ALA A 285 -3.43 25.30 13.33
N ALA A 286 -4.35 24.89 12.46
CA ALA A 286 -5.69 25.44 12.39
C ALA A 286 -6.49 25.22 13.68
N ILE A 287 -6.45 24.02 14.24
CA ILE A 287 -7.21 23.69 15.46
C ILE A 287 -6.64 24.43 16.67
N LEU A 288 -5.32 24.41 16.84
CA LEU A 288 -4.70 25.11 17.95
C LEU A 288 -4.94 26.63 17.86
N THR A 289 -4.88 27.20 16.65
CA THR A 289 -5.18 28.62 16.44
C THR A 289 -6.65 28.93 16.75
N ALA A 290 -7.58 28.07 16.32
CA ALA A 290 -9.00 28.21 16.62
C ALA A 290 -9.30 28.12 18.13
N SER A 291 -8.46 27.41 18.89
CA SER A 291 -8.53 27.32 20.35
C SER A 291 -7.74 28.40 21.09
N GLY A 292 -7.27 29.44 20.39
CA GLY A 292 -6.63 30.61 20.99
C GLY A 292 -5.09 30.56 21.07
N CYS A 293 -4.44 29.57 20.45
CA CYS A 293 -2.99 29.55 20.30
C CYS A 293 -2.55 30.59 19.24
N SER A 294 -1.37 31.20 19.41
CA SER A 294 -0.80 32.05 18.36
C SER A 294 -0.46 31.19 17.13
N LEU A 295 -0.61 31.73 15.92
CA LEU A 295 -0.28 31.00 14.69
C LEU A 295 1.19 30.54 14.70
N ALA A 296 2.11 31.37 15.20
CA ALA A 296 3.53 31.04 15.30
C ALA A 296 3.80 29.87 16.26
N THR A 297 3.11 29.83 17.40
CA THR A 297 3.22 28.73 18.37
C THR A 297 2.59 27.45 17.82
N ALA A 298 1.42 27.56 17.17
CA ALA A 298 0.71 26.42 16.59
C ALA A 298 1.50 25.76 15.44
N THR A 299 2.14 26.56 14.58
CA THR A 299 3.02 26.05 13.52
C THR A 299 4.32 25.48 14.09
N ALA A 300 4.89 26.07 15.14
CA ALA A 300 6.05 25.52 15.84
C ALA A 300 5.75 24.14 16.46
N ILE A 301 4.62 23.99 17.15
CA ILE A 301 4.16 22.71 17.71
C ILE A 301 4.00 21.66 16.59
N ALA A 302 3.34 22.02 15.49
CA ALA A 302 3.15 21.12 14.36
C ALA A 302 4.48 20.69 13.71
N LEU A 303 5.39 21.64 13.50
CA LEU A 303 6.73 21.41 12.94
C LEU A 303 7.56 20.49 13.84
N VAL A 304 7.56 20.74 15.15
CA VAL A 304 8.33 19.96 16.13
C VAL A 304 7.78 18.56 16.30
N TYR A 305 6.46 18.42 16.38
CA TYR A 305 5.80 17.12 16.40
C TYR A 305 6.16 16.31 15.15
N ARG A 306 6.10 16.93 13.97
CA ARG A 306 6.47 16.25 12.72
C ARG A 306 7.96 15.89 12.72
N GLY A 307 8.83 16.81 13.10
CA GLY A 307 10.27 16.57 13.13
C GLY A 307 10.67 15.45 14.08
N ILE A 308 10.07 15.39 15.28
CA ILE A 308 10.30 14.30 16.25
C ILE A 308 9.78 12.97 15.72
N MET A 309 8.56 12.95 15.15
CA MET A 309 7.94 11.71 14.64
C MET A 309 8.56 11.20 13.35
N PHE A 310 9.22 12.08 12.60
CA PHE A 310 9.82 11.74 11.33
C PHE A 310 11.32 11.48 11.48
N TRP A 311 12.11 12.48 11.89
CA TRP A 311 13.57 12.41 11.85
C TRP A 311 14.15 11.39 12.81
N ILE A 312 13.62 11.29 14.04
CA ILE A 312 14.20 10.39 15.04
C ILE A 312 13.96 8.92 14.65
N PRO A 313 12.73 8.46 14.37
CA PRO A 313 12.51 7.10 13.89
C PRO A 313 13.19 6.80 12.56
N PHE A 314 13.28 7.77 11.66
CA PHE A 314 13.99 7.64 10.40
C PHE A 314 15.48 7.32 10.59
N CYS A 315 16.17 8.10 11.42
CA CYS A 315 17.60 7.89 11.72
C CYS A 315 17.84 6.54 12.40
N ILE A 316 16.99 6.19 13.39
CA ILE A 316 17.06 4.89 14.07
C ILE A 316 16.83 3.75 13.09
N GLY A 317 15.82 3.86 12.22
CA GLY A 317 15.50 2.89 11.18
C GLY A 317 16.64 2.69 10.18
N ALA A 318 17.29 3.76 9.75
CA ALA A 318 18.46 3.69 8.88
C ALA A 318 19.61 2.89 9.54
N VAL A 319 19.90 3.17 10.82
CA VAL A 319 20.95 2.48 11.57
C VAL A 319 20.59 1.00 11.79
N LEU A 320 19.38 0.70 12.27
CA LEU A 320 18.95 -0.67 12.53
C LEU A 320 18.87 -1.51 11.26
N LEU A 321 18.38 -0.94 10.15
CA LEU A 321 18.35 -1.63 8.86
C LEU A 321 19.76 -1.90 8.31
N SER A 322 20.71 -1.00 8.57
CA SER A 322 22.12 -1.20 8.18
C SER A 322 22.79 -2.33 8.97
N GLN A 323 22.41 -2.51 10.24
CA GLN A 323 22.98 -3.50 11.16
C GLN A 323 22.28 -4.87 11.08
N SER A 324 21.00 -4.92 10.74
CA SER A 324 20.17 -6.13 10.83
C SER A 324 20.55 -7.26 9.87
N GLY A 325 21.55 -7.05 9.00
CA GLY A 325 21.95 -8.06 8.01
C GLY A 325 20.80 -8.47 7.08
N PHE A 326 19.68 -7.72 7.06
CA PHE A 326 18.45 -8.06 6.34
C PHE A 326 18.70 -8.24 4.84
N PHE A 327 19.72 -7.58 4.32
CA PHE A 327 20.19 -7.66 2.93
C PHE A 327 21.58 -8.31 2.78
N ALA A 328 22.15 -8.85 3.85
CA ALA A 328 23.38 -9.63 3.79
C ALA A 328 23.12 -10.90 2.96
N SER A 329 23.63 -10.91 1.73
CA SER A 329 23.56 -12.09 0.86
C SER A 329 24.47 -13.18 1.42
N LYS A 330 23.94 -14.40 1.58
CA LYS A 330 24.68 -15.62 1.96
C LYS A 330 25.71 -16.10 0.91
N LYS A 331 25.91 -15.39 -0.21
CA LYS A 331 26.96 -15.71 -1.20
C LYS A 331 27.74 -14.47 -1.60
N THR A 332 29.06 -14.59 -1.62
CA THR A 332 29.97 -13.67 -2.32
C THR A 332 29.53 -13.59 -3.78
N ALA A 333 28.86 -12.51 -4.15
CA ALA A 333 28.40 -12.28 -5.52
C ALA A 333 29.62 -12.21 -6.46
N THR A 334 29.56 -12.94 -7.57
CA THR A 334 30.56 -12.89 -8.65
C THR A 334 30.70 -11.45 -9.16
N GLU A 335 31.89 -11.01 -9.57
CA GLU A 335 32.14 -9.65 -10.09
C GLU A 335 31.13 -9.21 -11.17
N GLU A 336 30.71 -10.14 -12.03
CA GLU A 336 29.70 -9.88 -13.06
C GLU A 336 28.31 -9.56 -12.48
N GLN A 337 27.90 -10.21 -11.39
CA GLN A 337 26.67 -9.88 -10.67
C GLN A 337 26.76 -8.52 -9.99
N LYS A 338 27.94 -8.13 -9.47
CA LYS A 338 28.15 -6.79 -8.91
C LYS A 338 27.99 -5.72 -9.99
N HIS A 339 28.57 -5.92 -11.18
CA HIS A 339 28.43 -4.96 -12.28
C HIS A 339 26.99 -4.89 -12.82
N LYS A 340 26.26 -6.01 -12.87
CA LYS A 340 24.83 -6.04 -13.22
C LYS A 340 23.98 -5.31 -12.17
N ASP A 341 24.27 -5.51 -10.89
CA ASP A 341 23.63 -4.79 -9.80
C ASP A 341 23.90 -3.28 -9.89
N ILE A 342 25.15 -2.86 -10.14
CA ILE A 342 25.52 -1.44 -10.31
C ILE A 342 24.76 -0.78 -11.47
N GLY A 343 24.71 -1.43 -12.65
CA GLY A 343 23.98 -0.91 -13.80
C GLY A 343 22.48 -0.74 -13.52
N TRP A 344 21.88 -1.72 -12.82
CA TRP A 344 20.47 -1.67 -12.43
C TRP A 344 20.17 -0.57 -11.39
N ILE A 345 21.04 -0.40 -10.38
CA ILE A 345 20.97 0.67 -9.37
C ILE A 345 20.99 2.03 -10.03
N ALA A 346 22.01 2.25 -10.84
CA ALA A 346 22.24 3.51 -11.51
C ALA A 346 21.08 3.86 -12.45
N GLY A 347 20.63 2.88 -13.25
CA GLY A 347 19.48 3.07 -14.13
C GLY A 347 18.19 3.36 -13.36
N THR A 348 17.95 2.70 -12.23
CA THR A 348 16.73 2.93 -11.45
C THR A 348 16.74 4.30 -10.78
N LEU A 349 17.89 4.75 -10.24
CA LEU A 349 18.03 6.10 -9.69
C LEU A 349 17.78 7.17 -10.75
N VAL A 350 18.42 7.06 -11.91
CA VAL A 350 18.24 8.02 -13.02
C VAL A 350 16.81 7.97 -13.58
N ALA A 351 16.18 6.80 -13.61
CA ALA A 351 14.78 6.67 -14.03
C ALA A 351 13.81 7.31 -13.04
N ILE A 352 14.04 7.16 -11.73
CA ILE A 352 13.24 7.85 -10.70
C ILE A 352 13.36 9.36 -10.89
N ILE A 353 14.58 9.86 -11.12
CA ILE A 353 14.83 11.28 -11.37
C ILE A 353 14.02 11.79 -12.58
N GLY A 354 14.07 11.10 -13.71
CA GLY A 354 13.30 11.47 -14.91
C GLY A 354 11.78 11.36 -14.70
N LEU A 355 11.29 10.29 -14.08
CA LEU A 355 9.85 10.08 -13.86
C LEU A 355 9.24 11.12 -12.92
N VAL A 356 9.94 11.46 -11.83
CA VAL A 356 9.48 12.47 -10.87
C VAL A 356 9.38 13.84 -11.54
N ASN A 357 10.39 14.24 -12.32
CA ASN A 357 10.39 15.51 -13.05
C ASN A 357 9.32 15.59 -14.16
N ILE A 358 9.02 14.48 -14.84
CA ILE A 358 7.86 14.39 -15.76
C ILE A 358 6.55 14.58 -14.99
N GLY A 359 6.39 13.90 -13.85
CA GLY A 359 5.20 14.03 -13.01
C GLY A 359 4.98 15.47 -12.54
N LEU A 360 6.05 16.14 -12.09
CA LEU A 360 6.06 17.54 -11.71
C LEU A 360 5.67 18.48 -12.87
N ALA A 361 6.11 18.17 -14.10
CA ALA A 361 5.79 18.96 -15.28
C ALA A 361 4.30 18.92 -15.67
N PHE A 362 3.66 17.76 -15.54
CA PHE A 362 2.27 17.57 -15.98
C PHE A 362 1.23 17.89 -14.89
N ILE A 363 1.51 17.60 -13.62
CA ILE A 363 0.55 17.77 -12.52
C ILE A 363 1.24 18.37 -11.28
N PRO A 364 1.77 19.60 -11.36
CA PRO A 364 2.55 20.20 -10.27
C PRO A 364 1.75 20.30 -8.96
N SER A 365 0.43 20.55 -9.03
CA SER A 365 -0.44 20.62 -7.85
C SER A 365 -0.58 19.30 -7.11
N SER A 366 -0.48 18.16 -7.80
CA SER A 366 -0.51 16.83 -7.16
C SER A 366 0.83 16.47 -6.54
N PHE A 367 1.94 17.05 -7.01
CA PHE A 367 3.28 16.83 -6.44
C PHE A 367 3.67 17.85 -5.37
N ALA A 368 2.96 18.97 -5.24
CA ALA A 368 3.21 19.98 -4.20
C ALA A 368 3.29 19.42 -2.76
N PRO A 369 2.45 18.45 -2.33
CA PRO A 369 2.58 17.82 -1.02
C PRO A 369 3.79 16.89 -0.86
N TYR A 370 4.45 16.54 -1.98
CA TYR A 370 5.57 15.62 -2.04
C TYR A 370 6.92 16.34 -2.18
N THR A 371 6.92 17.67 -2.10
CA THR A 371 8.11 18.53 -2.22
C THR A 371 9.23 18.10 -1.27
N MET A 372 8.94 17.69 -0.02
CA MET A 372 9.96 17.14 0.87
C MET A 372 10.64 15.86 0.33
N LEU A 373 9.93 15.02 -0.41
CA LEU A 373 10.48 13.81 -1.02
C LEU A 373 11.16 14.08 -2.36
N THR A 374 10.70 15.09 -3.11
CA THR A 374 11.17 15.37 -4.47
C THR A 374 12.18 16.52 -4.54
N SER A 375 12.36 17.32 -3.49
CA SER A 375 13.20 18.54 -3.48
C SER A 375 14.65 18.32 -3.87
N TRP A 376 15.19 17.12 -3.66
CA TRP A 376 16.57 16.78 -4.04
C TRP A 376 16.70 16.33 -5.51
N ILE A 377 15.58 16.12 -6.19
CA ILE A 377 15.46 15.63 -7.58
C ILE A 377 14.84 16.68 -8.50
N ASP A 378 14.04 17.58 -7.92
CA ASP A 378 13.20 18.52 -8.63
C ASP A 378 14.06 19.53 -9.39
N MET A 379 14.01 19.46 -10.72
CA MET A 379 14.68 20.38 -11.64
C MET A 379 13.73 21.44 -12.18
N SER A 380 12.49 21.51 -11.68
CA SER A 380 11.49 22.47 -12.15
C SER A 380 11.87 23.93 -11.89
N THR A 381 12.82 24.14 -10.99
CA THR A 381 13.47 25.41 -10.67
C THR A 381 14.32 25.95 -11.82
N VAL A 382 15.03 25.06 -12.54
CA VAL A 382 15.91 25.44 -13.67
C VAL A 382 15.21 25.24 -15.02
N PHE A 383 14.40 24.20 -15.15
CA PHE A 383 13.70 23.88 -16.39
C PHE A 383 12.19 23.91 -16.17
N VAL A 384 11.47 24.75 -16.93
CA VAL A 384 10.01 24.85 -16.86
C VAL A 384 9.38 24.38 -18.18
N GLY A 385 8.36 23.52 -18.10
CA GLY A 385 7.59 23.09 -19.27
C GLY A 385 8.35 22.15 -20.21
N GLY A 386 8.44 22.49 -21.50
CA GLY A 386 9.00 21.63 -22.55
C GLY A 386 10.44 21.13 -22.29
N PRO A 387 11.40 22.00 -21.92
CA PRO A 387 12.77 21.59 -21.59
C PRO A 387 12.87 20.57 -20.45
N LEU A 388 12.03 20.68 -19.41
CA LEU A 388 11.99 19.73 -18.29
C LEU A 388 11.55 18.34 -18.76
N ILE A 389 10.52 18.29 -19.62
CA ILE A 389 10.02 17.04 -20.19
C ILE A 389 11.07 16.39 -21.08
N ILE A 390 11.74 17.17 -21.94
CA ILE A 390 12.78 16.67 -22.85
C ILE A 390 13.98 16.15 -22.06
N GLY A 391 14.48 16.92 -21.08
CA GLY A 391 15.58 16.50 -20.21
C GLY A 391 15.25 15.24 -19.43
N SER A 392 14.02 15.13 -18.93
CA SER A 392 13.55 13.96 -18.20
C SER A 392 13.35 12.72 -19.07
N MET A 393 12.85 12.88 -20.29
CA MET A 393 12.76 11.79 -21.27
C MET A 393 14.14 11.29 -21.68
N LEU A 394 15.10 12.21 -21.85
CA LEU A 394 16.50 11.87 -22.10
C LEU A 394 17.10 11.07 -20.93
N LEU A 395 16.84 11.49 -19.67
CA LEU A 395 17.24 10.74 -18.48
C LEU A 395 16.63 9.33 -18.44
N LEU A 396 15.37 9.14 -18.89
CA LEU A 396 14.76 7.81 -18.96
C LEU A 396 15.42 6.91 -20.01
N VAL A 397 15.73 7.45 -21.19
CA VAL A 397 16.46 6.70 -22.23
C VAL A 397 17.84 6.30 -21.73
N LEU A 398 18.54 7.25 -21.10
CA LEU A 398 19.85 7.02 -20.50
C LEU A 398 19.78 6.00 -19.36
N ALA A 399 18.76 6.04 -18.51
CA ALA A 399 18.52 5.07 -17.46
C ALA A 399 18.43 3.63 -18.00
N VAL A 400 17.68 3.42 -19.09
CA VAL A 400 17.63 2.11 -19.77
C VAL A 400 19.02 1.70 -20.25
N GLY A 401 19.77 2.63 -20.84
CA GLY A 401 21.15 2.39 -21.26
C GLY A 401 22.11 2.03 -20.11
N LEU A 402 21.91 2.59 -18.90
CA LEU A 402 22.66 2.21 -17.70
C LEU A 402 22.28 0.82 -17.18
N VAL A 403 20.99 0.45 -17.20
CA VAL A 403 20.57 -0.93 -16.86
C VAL A 403 21.22 -1.94 -17.80
N LEU A 404 21.35 -1.60 -19.08
CA LEU A 404 22.01 -2.42 -20.10
C LEU A 404 23.56 -2.34 -20.06
N ARG A 405 24.12 -1.51 -19.17
CA ARG A 405 25.56 -1.31 -18.93
C ARG A 405 26.33 -0.72 -20.14
N PHE A 406 25.67 0.10 -20.96
CA PHE A 406 26.32 0.73 -22.10
C PHE A 406 27.28 1.86 -21.68
N ARG A 407 28.48 1.86 -22.27
CA ARG A 407 29.51 2.87 -22.01
C ARG A 407 29.08 4.28 -22.47
N THR A 408 28.40 4.35 -23.61
CA THR A 408 27.88 5.62 -24.15
C THR A 408 26.81 6.21 -23.24
N ALA A 409 25.86 5.38 -22.78
CA ALA A 409 24.82 5.82 -21.86
C ALA A 409 25.39 6.32 -20.53
N TRP A 410 26.40 5.64 -19.97
CA TRP A 410 27.11 6.12 -18.78
C TRP A 410 27.75 7.50 -19.00
N ALA A 411 28.48 7.70 -20.11
CA ALA A 411 29.16 8.96 -20.39
C ALA A 411 28.17 10.12 -20.58
N PHE A 412 27.10 9.91 -21.34
CA PHE A 412 26.05 10.92 -21.52
C PHE A 412 25.32 11.23 -20.21
N THR A 413 25.10 10.24 -19.34
CA THR A 413 24.44 10.44 -18.05
C THR A 413 25.30 11.24 -17.09
N VAL A 414 26.59 10.92 -16.98
CA VAL A 414 27.52 11.69 -16.14
C VAL A 414 27.62 13.14 -16.65
N CYS A 415 27.76 13.33 -17.96
CA CYS A 415 27.80 14.65 -18.57
C CYS A 415 26.52 15.45 -18.30
N LEU A 416 25.35 14.84 -18.52
CA LEU A 416 24.06 15.47 -18.31
C LEU A 416 23.82 15.81 -16.83
N LEU A 417 24.16 14.91 -15.90
CA LEU A 417 24.04 15.18 -14.46
C LEU A 417 24.96 16.32 -14.00
N VAL A 418 26.18 16.40 -14.52
CA VAL A 418 27.12 17.50 -14.20
C VAL A 418 26.63 18.82 -14.78
N LEU A 419 26.08 18.83 -16.01
CA LEU A 419 25.51 20.03 -16.62
C LEU A 419 24.29 20.53 -15.86
N ILE A 420 23.37 19.62 -15.51
CA ILE A 420 22.18 19.95 -14.70
C ILE A 420 22.64 20.47 -13.33
N ALA A 421 23.53 19.76 -12.65
CA ALA A 421 24.00 20.21 -11.34
C ALA A 421 24.70 21.57 -11.41
N GLY A 422 25.54 21.79 -12.42
CA GLY A 422 26.19 23.09 -12.65
C GLY A 422 25.19 24.22 -12.88
N ALA A 423 24.08 23.95 -13.58
CA ALA A 423 22.99 24.91 -13.73
C ALA A 423 22.27 25.15 -12.40
N GLU A 424 21.95 24.10 -11.63
CA GLU A 424 21.29 24.21 -10.32
C GLU A 424 22.15 24.96 -9.29
N PHE A 425 23.49 24.93 -9.38
CA PHE A 425 24.36 25.74 -8.51
C PHE A 425 24.32 27.24 -8.80
N LEU A 426 23.87 27.65 -9.99
CA LEU A 426 23.79 29.07 -10.38
C LEU A 426 22.53 29.76 -9.84
N PHE A 427 21.52 29.00 -9.41
CA PHE A 427 20.27 29.53 -8.85
C PHE A 427 20.26 29.48 -7.31
N GLN A 428 19.65 30.46 -6.66
CA GLN A 428 19.47 30.47 -5.20
C GLN A 428 18.34 29.50 -4.81
N GLY A 429 18.61 28.63 -3.81
CA GLY A 429 17.64 27.68 -3.28
C GLY A 429 17.71 26.26 -3.87
N THR A 430 18.57 26.02 -4.86
CA THR A 430 18.69 24.76 -5.63
C THR A 430 19.99 24.00 -5.41
N ILE A 431 20.86 24.49 -4.51
CA ILE A 431 22.16 23.90 -4.19
C ILE A 431 22.04 22.42 -3.82
N HIS A 432 20.96 22.05 -3.13
CA HIS A 432 20.71 20.67 -2.69
C HIS A 432 20.52 19.70 -3.86
N VAL A 433 19.85 20.13 -4.94
CA VAL A 433 19.66 19.36 -6.18
C VAL A 433 21.00 19.21 -6.91
N GLY A 434 21.77 20.30 -6.99
CA GLY A 434 23.11 20.31 -7.57
C GLY A 434 24.07 19.36 -6.86
N VAL A 435 24.11 19.38 -5.53
CA VAL A 435 24.95 18.49 -4.72
C VAL A 435 24.54 17.03 -4.92
N ALA A 436 23.24 16.71 -4.90
CA ALA A 436 22.76 15.35 -5.15
C ALA A 436 23.15 14.85 -6.56
N GLY A 437 23.02 15.70 -7.58
CA GLY A 437 23.42 15.42 -8.96
C GLY A 437 24.93 15.15 -9.10
N VAL A 438 25.77 15.96 -8.45
CA VAL A 438 27.22 15.77 -8.43
C VAL A 438 27.61 14.48 -7.70
N LEU A 439 27.02 14.20 -6.54
CA LEU A 439 27.30 12.96 -5.80
C LEU A 439 26.97 11.72 -6.62
N LEU A 440 25.82 11.74 -7.33
CA LEU A 440 25.44 10.65 -8.23
C LEU A 440 26.42 10.53 -9.41
N ALA A 441 26.81 11.66 -10.03
CA ALA A 441 27.78 11.68 -11.13
C ALA A 441 29.17 11.15 -10.70
N VAL A 442 29.66 11.57 -9.53
CA VAL A 442 30.93 11.09 -8.94
C VAL A 442 30.85 9.60 -8.65
N TRP A 443 29.74 9.13 -8.07
CA TRP A 443 29.53 7.70 -7.80
C TRP A 443 29.52 6.87 -9.09
N LEU A 444 28.81 7.33 -10.13
CA LEU A 444 28.82 6.70 -11.46
C LEU A 444 30.22 6.69 -12.06
N PHE A 445 30.98 7.76 -11.88
CA PHE A 445 32.34 7.87 -12.40
C PHE A 445 33.30 6.89 -11.71
N LEU A 446 33.22 6.76 -10.39
CA LEU A 446 33.99 5.78 -9.62
C LEU A 446 33.63 4.34 -9.97
N LYS A 447 32.38 4.09 -10.38
CA LYS A 447 31.90 2.78 -10.83
C LYS A 447 31.96 2.58 -12.35
N ARG A 448 32.76 3.37 -13.07
CA ARG A 448 33.01 3.20 -14.52
C ARG A 448 33.27 1.76 -14.98
N PRO A 449 34.00 0.87 -14.25
CA PRO A 449 34.29 -0.49 -14.75
C PRO A 449 33.03 -1.38 -14.82
N ALA A 450 31.91 -0.93 -14.26
CA ALA A 450 30.64 -1.63 -14.44
C ALA A 450 30.06 -1.42 -15.86
N PHE A 451 30.46 -0.37 -16.58
CA PHE A 451 29.85 0.12 -17.82
C PHE A 451 30.77 -0.04 -19.05
N ASP A 452 31.21 -1.26 -19.31
CA ASP A 452 32.19 -1.54 -20.36
C ASP A 452 31.58 -2.00 -21.69
N ARG A 453 30.26 -2.19 -21.77
CA ARG A 453 29.64 -2.73 -22.98
C ARG A 453 29.55 -1.66 -24.07
N PRO A 454 30.09 -1.90 -25.28
CA PRO A 454 29.86 -1.01 -26.42
C PRO A 454 28.39 -1.08 -26.84
N PHE A 455 27.86 0.04 -27.33
CA PHE A 455 26.52 0.08 -27.90
C PHE A 455 26.51 -0.68 -29.23
N SER A 456 25.76 -1.79 -29.32
CA SER A 456 25.53 -2.51 -30.58
C SER A 456 24.05 -2.87 -30.71
N LEU A 457 23.47 -2.65 -31.89
CA LEU A 457 22.08 -3.03 -32.19
C LEU A 457 21.82 -4.54 -31.96
N GLY A 458 22.83 -5.38 -32.22
CA GLY A 458 22.77 -6.82 -31.94
C GLY A 458 22.69 -7.19 -30.45
N SER A 459 23.19 -6.34 -29.54
CA SER A 459 23.08 -6.59 -28.09
C SER A 459 21.65 -6.41 -27.57
N LEU A 460 20.87 -5.49 -28.16
CA LEU A 460 19.44 -5.33 -27.88
C LEU A 460 18.64 -6.54 -28.36
N GLN A 461 19.01 -7.11 -29.52
CA GLN A 461 18.40 -8.31 -30.08
C GLN A 461 18.42 -9.47 -29.08
N HIS A 462 19.58 -9.76 -28.48
CA HIS A 462 19.72 -10.88 -27.53
C HIS A 462 18.83 -10.70 -26.29
N TYR A 463 18.68 -9.48 -25.77
CA TYR A 463 17.78 -9.20 -24.64
C TYR A 463 16.31 -9.28 -25.02
N VAL A 464 15.96 -8.82 -26.23
CA VAL A 464 14.60 -8.94 -26.78
C VAL A 464 14.27 -10.42 -27.01
N ASP A 465 15.22 -11.19 -27.53
CA ASP A 465 15.07 -12.63 -27.77
C ASP A 465 14.96 -13.41 -26.46
N ASP A 466 15.76 -13.08 -25.43
CA ASP A 466 15.62 -13.67 -24.09
C ASP A 466 14.28 -13.30 -23.44
N ALA A 467 13.83 -12.05 -23.58
CA ALA A 467 12.54 -11.60 -23.07
C ALA A 467 11.38 -12.29 -23.79
N LEU A 468 11.48 -12.47 -25.11
CA LEU A 468 10.52 -13.21 -25.93
C LEU A 468 10.53 -14.71 -25.60
N ALA A 469 11.69 -15.29 -25.33
CA ALA A 469 11.82 -16.68 -24.91
C ALA A 469 11.17 -16.91 -23.53
N HIS A 470 11.39 -16.00 -22.58
CA HIS A 470 10.71 -16.04 -21.28
C HIS A 470 9.19 -15.84 -21.40
N ALA A 471 8.74 -14.95 -22.28
CA ALA A 471 7.33 -14.75 -22.58
C ALA A 471 6.69 -16.01 -23.20
N ARG A 472 7.35 -16.62 -24.19
CA ARG A 472 6.94 -17.91 -24.78
C ARG A 472 6.82 -19.00 -23.73
N LYS A 473 7.85 -19.19 -22.90
CA LYS A 473 7.84 -20.21 -21.85
C LYS A 473 6.69 -20.02 -20.85
N ARG A 474 6.31 -18.77 -20.54
CA ARG A 474 5.13 -18.45 -19.71
C ARG A 474 3.82 -18.77 -20.41
N ILE A 475 3.71 -18.46 -21.71
CA ILE A 475 2.53 -18.76 -22.53
C ILE A 475 2.36 -20.26 -22.68
N ASP A 476 3.44 -20.99 -22.99
CA ASP A 476 3.44 -22.45 -23.15
C ASP A 476 3.08 -23.13 -21.83
N GLY A 477 3.68 -22.70 -20.71
CA GLY A 477 3.31 -23.22 -19.38
C GLY A 477 1.90 -22.83 -18.92
N ALA A 478 1.30 -21.76 -19.47
CA ALA A 478 -0.12 -21.44 -19.25
C ALA A 478 -1.02 -22.32 -20.13
N ARG A 479 -0.58 -22.64 -21.34
CA ARG A 479 -1.28 -23.52 -22.30
C ARG A 479 -1.31 -24.97 -21.80
N GLU A 480 -0.18 -25.50 -21.32
CA GLU A 480 -0.10 -26.82 -20.69
C GLU A 480 -1.02 -26.93 -19.47
N ARG A 481 -1.02 -25.92 -18.59
CA ARG A 481 -1.95 -25.87 -17.45
C ARG A 481 -3.42 -25.82 -17.87
N SER A 482 -3.73 -25.14 -18.97
CA SER A 482 -5.09 -25.11 -19.52
C SER A 482 -5.51 -26.46 -20.11
N GLN A 483 -4.60 -27.17 -20.77
CA GLN A 483 -4.83 -28.51 -21.34
C GLN A 483 -4.97 -29.55 -20.24
N ALA A 484 -4.08 -29.54 -19.24
CA ALA A 484 -4.18 -30.42 -18.08
C ALA A 484 -5.49 -30.23 -17.32
N ARG A 485 -5.98 -28.98 -17.21
CA ARG A 485 -7.26 -28.68 -16.57
C ARG A 485 -8.45 -29.17 -17.39
N ARG A 486 -8.39 -29.08 -18.73
CA ARG A 486 -9.42 -29.65 -19.62
C ARG A 486 -9.46 -31.17 -19.52
N ALA A 487 -8.31 -31.84 -19.62
CA ALA A 487 -8.19 -33.29 -19.46
C ALA A 487 -8.70 -33.76 -18.09
N ALA A 488 -8.37 -33.04 -17.00
CA ALA A 488 -8.89 -33.35 -15.67
C ALA A 488 -10.42 -33.14 -15.55
N THR A 489 -10.97 -32.15 -16.26
CA THR A 489 -12.42 -31.89 -16.28
C THR A 489 -13.15 -32.97 -17.08
N GLU A 490 -12.59 -33.39 -18.21
CA GLU A 490 -13.10 -34.49 -19.02
C GLU A 490 -13.05 -35.81 -18.24
N ALA A 491 -11.92 -36.16 -17.63
CA ALA A 491 -11.78 -37.34 -16.80
C ALA A 491 -12.75 -37.34 -15.59
N ALA A 492 -12.94 -36.19 -14.94
CA ALA A 492 -13.91 -36.06 -13.86
C ALA A 492 -15.35 -36.20 -14.35
N SER A 493 -15.67 -35.71 -15.55
CA SER A 493 -16.99 -35.86 -16.16
C SER A 493 -17.28 -37.32 -16.56
N GLU A 494 -16.25 -38.04 -17.00
CA GLU A 494 -16.34 -39.44 -17.40
C GLU A 494 -16.48 -40.36 -16.18
N ASP A 495 -15.74 -40.10 -15.09
CA ASP A 495 -15.91 -40.79 -13.81
C ASP A 495 -17.30 -40.54 -13.20
N LEU A 496 -17.82 -39.31 -13.32
CA LEU A 496 -19.19 -38.98 -12.90
C LEU A 496 -20.23 -39.75 -13.70
N ARG A 497 -20.11 -39.77 -15.04
CA ARG A 497 -21.00 -40.55 -15.92
C ARG A 497 -20.98 -42.04 -15.59
N ARG A 498 -19.80 -42.59 -15.30
CA ARG A 498 -19.63 -44.01 -14.95
C ARG A 498 -20.25 -44.35 -13.59
N LYS A 499 -20.16 -43.45 -12.61
CA LYS A 499 -20.73 -43.66 -11.26
C LYS A 499 -22.24 -43.45 -11.19
N THR A 500 -22.81 -42.54 -11.98
CA THR A 500 -24.23 -42.21 -11.89
C THR A 500 -25.13 -43.06 -12.79
N GLY A 501 -24.58 -43.87 -13.70
CA GLY A 501 -25.39 -44.71 -14.61
C GLY A 501 -26.34 -43.90 -15.50
N TRP A 502 -26.07 -42.61 -15.67
CA TRP A 502 -27.01 -41.63 -16.22
C TRP A 502 -27.40 -41.92 -17.68
N GLU A 503 -26.53 -42.56 -18.45
CA GLU A 503 -26.83 -42.97 -19.83
C GLU A 503 -27.86 -44.11 -19.89
N GLN A 504 -27.83 -45.06 -18.95
CA GLN A 504 -28.85 -46.10 -18.84
C GLN A 504 -30.20 -45.52 -18.40
N GLN A 505 -30.21 -44.61 -17.42
CA GLN A 505 -31.44 -43.94 -16.98
C GLN A 505 -32.02 -42.99 -18.04
N ALA A 506 -31.18 -42.30 -18.82
CA ALA A 506 -31.62 -41.45 -19.92
C ALA A 506 -32.17 -42.30 -21.09
N GLN A 507 -31.56 -43.45 -21.38
CA GLN A 507 -32.08 -44.41 -22.37
C GLN A 507 -33.39 -45.05 -21.90
N GLU A 508 -33.50 -45.44 -20.62
CA GLU A 508 -34.74 -45.96 -20.03
C GLU A 508 -35.87 -44.93 -20.07
N GLY A 509 -35.59 -43.66 -19.71
CA GLY A 509 -36.56 -42.56 -19.80
C GLY A 509 -37.02 -42.27 -21.23
N LEU A 510 -36.12 -42.37 -22.22
CA LEU A 510 -36.45 -42.25 -23.64
C LEU A 510 -37.27 -43.44 -24.15
N THR A 511 -37.07 -44.65 -23.60
CA THR A 511 -37.91 -45.80 -23.94
C THR A 511 -39.29 -45.74 -23.29
N LEU A 512 -39.40 -45.29 -22.04
CA LEU A 512 -40.67 -45.07 -21.32
C LEU A 512 -41.53 -43.99 -21.96
N SER A 513 -40.91 -42.92 -22.46
CA SER A 513 -41.59 -41.88 -23.24
C SER A 513 -42.13 -42.39 -24.58
N LYS A 514 -41.59 -43.49 -25.12
CA LYS A 514 -42.03 -44.08 -26.39
C LYS A 514 -43.06 -45.21 -26.21
N THR A 515 -43.17 -45.78 -25.01
CA THR A 515 -44.09 -46.90 -24.71
C THR A 515 -45.35 -46.50 -23.96
N THR A 516 -45.56 -45.21 -23.65
CA THR A 516 -46.81 -44.74 -23.04
C THR A 516 -47.87 -44.53 -24.12
N PRO A 517 -48.99 -45.29 -24.15
CA PRO A 517 -50.06 -45.11 -25.13
C PRO A 517 -50.90 -43.86 -24.80
N ASP A 518 -51.26 -43.10 -25.83
CA ASP A 518 -52.28 -42.05 -25.76
C ASP A 518 -53.61 -42.63 -25.24
N GLY A 519 -53.95 -42.35 -23.98
CA GLY A 519 -55.25 -42.70 -23.41
C GLY A 519 -55.20 -43.38 -22.05
N ALA A 520 -54.81 -42.65 -21.01
CA ALA A 520 -55.22 -42.94 -19.64
C ALA A 520 -55.48 -41.62 -18.92
N MET A 521 -56.63 -41.01 -19.24
CA MET A 521 -57.31 -40.08 -18.34
C MET A 521 -57.57 -40.81 -17.01
N LEU A 522 -56.90 -40.40 -15.94
CA LEU A 522 -57.45 -40.57 -14.60
C LEU A 522 -58.35 -39.36 -14.34
N VAL A 523 -59.65 -39.62 -14.44
CA VAL A 523 -60.74 -38.74 -13.99
C VAL A 523 -60.54 -38.49 -12.50
N ALA A 524 -60.43 -37.22 -12.12
CA ALA A 524 -60.50 -36.77 -10.75
C ALA A 524 -61.95 -36.88 -10.25
N GLU A 525 -62.16 -37.64 -9.18
CA GLU A 525 -63.39 -37.59 -8.38
C GLU A 525 -63.37 -36.26 -7.59
N ASP A 526 -64.37 -35.41 -7.85
CA ASP A 526 -64.55 -34.10 -7.23
C ASP A 526 -65.45 -34.27 -5.99
N ASP A 527 -64.87 -34.07 -4.80
CA ASP A 527 -65.60 -33.71 -3.58
C ASP A 527 -64.81 -32.64 -2.82
N GLY A 528 -65.06 -31.38 -3.20
CA GLY A 528 -65.27 -30.27 -2.27
C GLY A 528 -64.06 -29.70 -1.51
N ALA A 529 -63.46 -28.64 -2.06
CA ALA A 529 -63.50 -27.29 -1.48
C ALA A 529 -62.41 -26.36 -2.05
N SER A 530 -62.85 -25.45 -2.93
CA SER A 530 -62.45 -24.05 -3.07
C SER A 530 -60.96 -23.69 -3.26
N GLY A 531 -60.66 -23.10 -4.43
CA GLY A 531 -59.52 -22.18 -4.57
C GLY A 531 -58.90 -22.15 -5.95
N SER A 532 -59.45 -21.31 -6.84
CA SER A 532 -59.09 -21.14 -8.25
C SER A 532 -57.61 -20.84 -8.58
N PRO A 533 -57.21 -21.11 -9.84
CA PRO A 533 -55.84 -21.28 -10.30
C PRO A 533 -55.33 -20.07 -11.12
N CYS A 534 -54.03 -20.06 -11.45
CA CYS A 534 -53.53 -19.30 -12.61
C CYS A 534 -52.65 -20.19 -13.49
N PRO A 535 -52.80 -20.13 -14.83
CA PRO A 535 -52.37 -21.19 -15.73
C PRO A 535 -51.07 -20.86 -16.47
N ALA A 536 -50.56 -21.92 -17.09
CA ALA A 536 -49.43 -21.96 -18.01
C ALA A 536 -49.84 -21.62 -19.45
N ALA A 537 -48.81 -21.68 -20.32
CA ALA A 537 -48.87 -21.99 -21.76
C ALA A 537 -49.16 -20.78 -22.67
N SER A 538 -48.70 -20.71 -23.92
CA SER A 538 -47.68 -21.38 -24.74
C SER A 538 -47.83 -20.76 -26.13
N GLU A 539 -46.71 -20.61 -26.85
CA GLU A 539 -46.54 -20.63 -28.32
C GLU A 539 -47.44 -19.79 -29.26
N GLY A 540 -46.77 -19.08 -30.19
CA GLY A 540 -47.36 -18.21 -31.21
C GLY A 540 -48.16 -18.94 -32.30
N PRO A 541 -48.58 -18.26 -33.41
CA PRO A 541 -47.60 -17.77 -34.39
C PRO A 541 -47.99 -16.52 -35.24
N VAL A 542 -46.99 -15.94 -35.90
CA VAL A 542 -47.04 -15.32 -37.26
C VAL A 542 -47.64 -13.90 -37.45
N LEU A 543 -46.96 -13.14 -38.33
CA LEU A 543 -47.26 -11.86 -39.03
C LEU A 543 -46.87 -10.52 -38.34
N CYS A 544 -45.74 -9.95 -38.79
CA CYS A 544 -45.58 -8.50 -38.96
C CYS A 544 -46.56 -7.99 -40.05
N PRO A 545 -47.00 -6.71 -40.12
CA PRO A 545 -46.24 -5.48 -39.78
C PRO A 545 -47.09 -4.34 -39.12
N GLY A 546 -46.45 -3.24 -38.69
CA GLY A 546 -47.16 -1.94 -38.57
C GLY A 546 -46.86 -1.04 -37.35
N ARG A 547 -45.82 -0.20 -37.51
CA ARG A 547 -45.76 1.26 -37.27
C ARG A 547 -46.65 1.96 -36.18
N ALA A 548 -45.93 2.65 -35.29
CA ALA A 548 -46.09 4.01 -34.72
C ALA A 548 -47.07 4.36 -33.57
N GLU A 549 -46.59 5.37 -32.82
CA GLU A 549 -47.22 6.20 -31.77
C GLU A 549 -47.40 5.52 -30.41
N GLY A 550 -47.07 6.09 -29.25
CA GLY A 550 -46.71 7.44 -28.83
C GLY A 550 -47.25 7.65 -27.41
N ARG A 551 -46.50 8.37 -26.55
CA ARG A 551 -46.91 8.93 -25.22
C ARG A 551 -47.23 7.91 -24.12
N GLU A 552 -47.19 8.20 -22.82
CA GLU A 552 -46.68 9.24 -21.90
C GLU A 552 -46.93 8.61 -20.51
N GLY A 553 -46.09 8.90 -19.51
CA GLY A 553 -46.26 8.43 -18.13
C GLY A 553 -44.95 8.33 -17.40
#